data_AF-A0A7V1FWI3-F1
#
_entry.id   AF-A0A7V1FWI3-F1
#
_cell.length_a   1.000
_cell.length_b   1.000
_cell.length_c   1.000
_cell.angle_alpha   90.00
_cell.angle_beta   90.00
_cell.angle_gamma   90.00
#
_symmetry.space_group_name_H-M   'P 1'
#
loop_
_entity.id
_entity.type
_entity.pdbx_description
1 polymer ?
#
loop_
_entity_poly.entity_id
_entity_poly.type
_entity_poly.pdbx_seq_one_letter_code
_entity_poly.pdbx_strand_id
1 'polypeptide(L)'
;MNNRVCIYNVYILILLSLFLCNLDAYGSSAALRNDEIKNAYVKGDYKSAVTLLEQDIARSKESASKEKRPIFFGLYRKQIILAYIHAWKLHDPDTALKKFREASEFRLSSTKADKLPPFELLYIAEIYESKNDLAKAKKYYISLLNEMVALQEREHDDVSMMFTGDIINLIKYKIDGINLKDPSTKDDLLLKRIKLSSGPPPQIATLFASLVAAVAQLDHEAAQEQGMTSYIKQSPANLSAMILNYALVLTSAAGSVDEDDEKALNAFLSKYPDSYYSIFLRYYFYKFYKENGMPEKGKGLLKEIQNIAEKRGMVIITGPDKRFSSPEKTWEVYRNALSEGDVDTVMECYVSGIYKERRIFNFLTKDQLKQMAEDMGNIERITGNEHRAEYRIMQKYKDKEVAFHINFANIDGEWRMYEF
;
A
#
# COMPACT_ATOMS: atom_id res chain seq x y z
N MET A 1 0.29 7.39 -30.20
CA MET A 1 -0.03 6.65 -28.96
C MET A 1 0.27 5.17 -29.21
N ASN A 2 1.17 4.54 -28.41
CA ASN A 2 1.34 3.08 -28.19
C ASN A 2 2.75 2.58 -27.80
N ASN A 3 3.76 3.43 -27.62
CA ASN A 3 5.09 2.96 -27.19
C ASN A 3 5.41 3.11 -25.69
N ARG A 4 4.52 3.71 -24.89
CA ARG A 4 4.75 3.85 -23.43
C ARG A 4 4.28 2.66 -22.60
N VAL A 5 3.37 1.82 -23.10
CA VAL A 5 2.89 0.62 -22.38
C VAL A 5 3.95 -0.51 -22.34
N CYS A 6 4.86 -0.57 -23.32
CA CYS A 6 5.89 -1.62 -23.36
C CYS A 6 7.03 -1.46 -22.34
N ILE A 7 7.35 -0.24 -21.89
CA ILE A 7 8.46 -0.03 -20.94
C ILE A 7 8.03 -0.42 -19.52
N TYR A 8 6.76 -0.21 -19.15
CA TYR A 8 6.23 -0.60 -17.84
C TYR A 8 6.20 -2.11 -17.63
N ASN A 9 5.84 -2.90 -18.66
CA ASN A 9 5.85 -4.35 -18.56
C ASN A 9 7.28 -4.91 -18.39
N VAL A 10 8.30 -4.30 -18.99
CA VAL A 10 9.70 -4.75 -18.87
C VAL A 10 10.27 -4.46 -17.49
N TYR A 11 9.95 -3.32 -16.87
CA TYR A 11 10.40 -3.01 -15.50
C TYR A 11 9.67 -3.83 -14.44
N ILE A 12 8.35 -4.05 -14.62
CA ILE A 12 7.56 -4.97 -13.80
C ILE A 12 8.13 -6.39 -13.92
N LEU A 13 8.55 -6.85 -15.10
CA LEU A 13 9.23 -8.13 -15.32
C LEU A 13 10.64 -8.20 -14.69
N ILE A 14 11.36 -7.08 -14.58
CA ILE A 14 12.68 -7.02 -13.92
C ILE A 14 12.52 -7.04 -12.39
N LEU A 15 11.55 -6.32 -11.84
CA LEU A 15 11.20 -6.43 -10.42
C LEU A 15 10.61 -7.80 -10.09
N LEU A 16 9.73 -8.35 -10.94
CA LEU A 16 9.20 -9.72 -10.85
C LEU A 16 10.30 -10.77 -10.93
N SER A 17 11.30 -10.63 -11.82
CA SER A 17 12.41 -11.59 -11.87
C SER A 17 13.30 -11.48 -10.63
N LEU A 18 13.45 -10.30 -10.04
CA LEU A 18 14.13 -10.17 -8.75
C LEU A 18 13.28 -10.64 -7.55
N PHE A 19 11.95 -10.58 -7.63
CA PHE A 19 11.01 -10.98 -6.56
C PHE A 19 10.61 -12.46 -6.59
N LEU A 20 10.43 -13.03 -7.79
CA LEU A 20 10.03 -14.41 -8.04
C LEU A 20 11.23 -15.34 -8.24
N CYS A 21 12.33 -14.91 -8.87
CA CYS A 21 13.45 -15.82 -9.16
C CYS A 21 14.37 -16.12 -7.95
N ASN A 22 14.10 -15.58 -6.77
CA ASN A 22 14.99 -15.80 -5.60
C ASN A 22 14.64 -17.01 -4.74
N LEU A 23 13.60 -17.77 -5.07
CA LEU A 23 13.47 -19.15 -4.58
C LEU A 23 14.13 -20.13 -5.57
N ASP A 24 14.02 -19.92 -6.89
CA ASP A 24 14.37 -21.00 -7.84
C ASP A 24 15.80 -20.98 -8.41
N ALA A 25 16.63 -19.97 -8.12
CA ALA A 25 17.82 -19.71 -8.94
C ALA A 25 19.19 -20.28 -8.46
N TYR A 26 19.27 -21.22 -7.51
CA TYR A 26 20.58 -21.78 -7.09
C TYR A 26 20.61 -23.31 -6.92
N GLY A 27 20.78 -24.03 -8.04
CA GLY A 27 21.10 -25.46 -8.05
C GLY A 27 19.93 -26.41 -7.76
N SER A 28 20.00 -27.64 -8.29
CA SER A 28 18.94 -28.65 -8.17
C SER A 28 18.56 -28.99 -6.72
N SER A 29 19.49 -28.83 -5.77
CA SER A 29 19.24 -29.11 -4.34
C SER A 29 18.53 -27.99 -3.58
N ALA A 30 18.63 -26.72 -4.01
CA ALA A 30 17.89 -25.63 -3.37
C ALA A 30 16.44 -25.58 -3.86
N ALA A 31 16.20 -25.84 -5.15
CA ALA A 31 14.86 -25.94 -5.71
C ALA A 31 14.06 -27.08 -5.04
N LEU A 32 14.64 -28.27 -4.92
CA LEU A 32 14.02 -29.41 -4.23
C LEU A 32 13.62 -29.09 -2.78
N ARG A 33 14.46 -28.35 -2.04
CA ARG A 33 14.13 -28.01 -0.66
C ARG A 33 13.06 -26.93 -0.54
N ASN A 34 13.01 -25.98 -1.47
CA ASN A 34 11.92 -25.01 -1.51
C ASN A 34 10.59 -25.71 -1.76
N ASP A 35 10.57 -26.74 -2.61
CA ASP A 35 9.39 -27.59 -2.79
C ASP A 35 9.04 -28.36 -1.51
N GLU A 36 10.01 -28.87 -0.75
CA GLU A 36 9.76 -29.53 0.55
C GLU A 36 9.14 -28.57 1.58
N ILE A 37 9.69 -27.35 1.71
CA ILE A 37 9.16 -26.31 2.61
C ILE A 37 7.73 -25.96 2.21
N LYS A 38 7.51 -25.72 0.92
CA LYS A 38 6.21 -25.40 0.35
C LYS A 38 5.20 -26.51 0.59
N ASN A 39 5.55 -27.75 0.27
CA ASN A 39 4.69 -28.91 0.46
C ASN A 39 4.32 -29.10 1.94
N ALA A 40 5.28 -28.94 2.86
CA ALA A 40 5.01 -29.00 4.29
C ALA A 40 4.04 -27.88 4.73
N TYR A 41 4.26 -26.65 4.27
CA TYR A 41 3.40 -25.51 4.59
C TYR A 41 1.96 -25.70 4.09
N VAL A 42 1.80 -26.05 2.80
CA VAL A 42 0.50 -26.20 2.14
C VAL A 42 -0.32 -27.31 2.79
N LYS A 43 0.33 -28.42 3.17
CA LYS A 43 -0.29 -29.54 3.92
C LYS A 43 -0.56 -29.23 5.40
N GLY A 44 -0.17 -28.06 5.89
CA GLY A 44 -0.34 -27.67 7.29
C GLY A 44 0.67 -28.29 8.27
N ASP A 45 1.73 -28.95 7.77
CA ASP A 45 2.84 -29.44 8.60
C ASP A 45 3.85 -28.32 8.88
N TYR A 46 3.40 -27.35 9.67
CA TYR A 46 4.17 -26.14 9.97
C TYR A 46 5.43 -26.42 10.79
N LYS A 47 5.48 -27.50 11.58
CA LYS A 47 6.68 -27.89 12.33
C LYS A 47 7.80 -28.36 11.40
N SER A 48 7.46 -29.19 10.41
CA SER A 48 8.43 -29.58 9.37
C SER A 48 8.85 -28.38 8.52
N ALA A 49 7.91 -27.52 8.13
CA ALA A 49 8.22 -26.30 7.39
C ALA A 49 9.22 -25.40 8.14
N VAL A 50 9.01 -25.18 9.46
CA VAL A 50 9.96 -24.44 10.33
C VAL A 50 11.33 -25.10 10.35
N THR A 51 11.38 -26.42 10.58
CA THR A 51 12.65 -27.16 10.67
C THR A 51 13.45 -27.03 9.36
N LEU A 52 12.77 -27.19 8.22
CA LEU A 52 13.39 -27.07 6.90
C LEU A 52 13.86 -25.63 6.63
N LEU A 53 13.06 -24.62 7.00
CA LEU A 53 13.42 -23.20 6.89
C LEU A 53 14.63 -22.84 7.74
N GLU A 54 14.70 -23.30 9.00
CA GLU A 54 15.83 -23.03 9.89
C GLU A 54 17.14 -23.63 9.35
N GLN A 55 17.09 -24.88 8.87
CA GLN A 55 18.24 -25.51 8.22
C GLN A 55 18.67 -24.74 6.96
N ASP A 56 17.71 -24.22 6.20
CA ASP A 56 17.99 -23.50 4.98
C ASP A 56 18.58 -22.09 5.23
N ILE A 57 18.08 -21.40 6.26
CA ILE A 57 18.64 -20.15 6.78
C ILE A 57 20.07 -20.37 7.28
N ALA A 58 20.32 -21.43 8.06
CA ALA A 58 21.65 -21.74 8.58
C ALA A 58 22.68 -21.97 7.47
N ARG A 59 22.33 -22.76 6.46
CA ARG A 59 23.18 -23.00 5.28
C ARG A 59 23.38 -21.73 4.45
N SER A 60 22.33 -20.93 4.26
CA SER A 60 22.42 -19.65 3.56
C SER A 60 23.40 -18.70 4.25
N LYS A 61 23.41 -18.66 5.60
CA LYS A 61 24.39 -17.89 6.40
C LYS A 61 25.81 -18.42 6.21
N GLU A 62 25.98 -19.74 6.24
CA GLU A 62 27.29 -20.38 6.04
C GLU A 62 27.85 -20.08 4.63
N SER A 63 27.05 -20.26 3.58
CA SER A 63 27.47 -19.95 2.21
C SER A 63 27.80 -18.47 2.01
N ALA A 64 26.99 -17.56 2.58
CA ALA A 64 27.26 -16.12 2.53
C ALA A 64 28.60 -15.75 3.19
N SER A 65 28.97 -16.44 4.28
CA SER A 65 30.26 -16.24 4.95
C SER A 65 31.47 -16.70 4.11
N LYS A 66 31.28 -17.72 3.26
CA LYS A 66 32.32 -18.33 2.42
C LYS A 66 32.52 -17.59 1.09
N GLU A 67 31.43 -17.19 0.42
CA GLU A 67 31.48 -16.69 -0.95
C GLU A 67 31.64 -15.16 -1.06
N LYS A 68 31.67 -14.41 0.06
CA LYS A 68 31.67 -12.93 0.09
C LYS A 68 30.56 -12.29 -0.78
N ARG A 69 29.52 -13.03 -1.14
CA ARG A 69 28.36 -12.53 -1.89
C ARG A 69 27.14 -12.52 -0.97
N PRO A 70 26.55 -11.35 -0.71
CA PRO A 70 25.39 -11.28 0.17
C PRO A 70 24.13 -11.76 -0.57
N ILE A 71 23.65 -12.99 -0.27
CA ILE A 71 22.28 -13.46 -0.56
C ILE A 71 21.32 -12.81 0.46
N PHE A 72 21.32 -11.48 0.47
CA PHE A 72 20.74 -10.69 1.55
C PHE A 72 19.21 -10.73 1.54
N PHE A 73 18.60 -10.47 0.38
CA PHE A 73 17.15 -10.40 0.25
C PHE A 73 16.48 -11.76 0.54
N GLY A 74 17.02 -12.84 -0.02
CA GLY A 74 16.50 -14.19 0.21
C GLY A 74 16.57 -14.60 1.69
N LEU A 75 17.67 -14.28 2.38
CA LEU A 75 17.82 -14.59 3.80
C LEU A 75 16.89 -13.77 4.69
N TYR A 76 16.74 -12.47 4.41
CA TYR A 76 15.77 -11.62 5.10
C TYR A 76 14.35 -12.17 4.94
N ARG A 77 13.92 -12.44 3.70
CA ARG A 77 12.58 -13.00 3.42
C ARG A 77 12.34 -14.33 4.14
N LYS A 78 13.31 -15.24 4.15
CA LYS A 78 13.20 -16.52 4.88
C LYS A 78 13.02 -16.31 6.39
N GLN A 79 13.72 -15.33 6.98
CA GLN A 79 13.54 -15.00 8.40
C GLN A 79 12.13 -14.44 8.69
N ILE A 80 11.60 -13.58 7.81
CA ILE A 80 10.21 -13.07 7.92
C ILE A 80 9.20 -14.22 7.82
N ILE A 81 9.37 -15.14 6.87
CA ILE A 81 8.50 -16.33 6.72
C ILE A 81 8.56 -17.20 7.98
N LEU A 82 9.76 -17.50 8.48
CA LEU A 82 9.94 -18.29 9.69
C LEU A 82 9.22 -17.63 10.89
N ALA A 83 9.43 -16.34 11.10
CA ALA A 83 8.77 -15.59 12.17
C ALA A 83 7.24 -15.57 12.02
N TYR A 84 6.74 -15.42 10.79
CA TYR A 84 5.31 -15.48 10.49
C TYR A 84 4.69 -16.84 10.85
N ILE A 85 5.35 -17.95 10.49
CA ILE A 85 4.86 -19.30 10.80
C ILE A 85 4.76 -19.48 12.32
N HIS A 86 5.79 -19.05 13.08
CA HIS A 86 5.72 -19.04 14.54
C HIS A 86 4.53 -18.23 15.05
N ALA A 87 4.35 -17.00 14.59
CA ALA A 87 3.30 -16.11 15.10
C ALA A 87 1.89 -16.67 14.87
N TRP A 88 1.61 -17.11 13.64
CA TRP A 88 0.23 -17.26 13.17
C TRP A 88 -0.18 -18.68 12.85
N LYS A 89 0.78 -19.59 12.62
CA LYS A 89 0.49 -21.00 12.31
C LYS A 89 0.80 -21.92 13.48
N LEU A 90 1.84 -21.62 14.25
CA LEU A 90 2.20 -22.35 15.48
C LEU A 90 1.71 -21.67 16.76
N HIS A 91 1.13 -20.46 16.66
CA HIS A 91 0.64 -19.68 17.81
C HIS A 91 1.69 -19.42 18.89
N ASP A 92 2.93 -19.17 18.47
CA ASP A 92 4.09 -18.87 19.32
C ASP A 92 4.60 -17.43 19.05
N PRO A 93 3.89 -16.41 19.56
CA PRO A 93 4.22 -15.02 19.29
C PRO A 93 5.55 -14.57 19.92
N ASP A 94 6.02 -15.23 20.99
CA ASP A 94 7.25 -14.81 21.67
C ASP A 94 8.49 -15.23 20.88
N THR A 95 8.51 -16.46 20.36
CA THR A 95 9.53 -16.87 19.40
C THR A 95 9.46 -16.04 18.13
N ALA A 96 8.26 -15.76 17.62
CA ALA A 96 8.09 -14.91 16.44
C ALA A 96 8.70 -13.51 16.64
N LEU A 97 8.43 -12.86 17.78
CA LEU A 97 9.01 -11.54 18.10
C LEU A 97 10.53 -11.58 18.14
N LYS A 98 11.14 -12.66 18.68
CA LYS A 98 12.59 -12.84 18.64
C LYS A 98 13.10 -12.94 17.20
N LYS A 99 12.47 -13.77 16.36
CA LYS A 99 12.85 -13.95 14.96
C LYS A 99 12.66 -12.67 14.12
N PHE A 100 11.61 -11.88 14.38
CA PHE A 100 11.45 -10.57 13.72
C PHE A 100 12.53 -9.57 14.11
N ARG A 101 12.98 -9.57 15.38
CA ARG A 101 14.12 -8.74 15.80
C ARG A 101 15.42 -9.17 15.13
N GLU A 102 15.68 -10.48 15.02
CA GLU A 102 16.81 -11.01 14.25
C GLU A 102 16.73 -10.55 12.78
N ALA A 103 15.54 -10.51 12.18
CA ALA A 103 15.33 -10.00 10.83
C ALA A 103 15.59 -8.48 10.72
N SER A 104 15.17 -7.67 11.70
CA SER A 104 15.51 -6.24 11.79
C SER A 104 17.02 -6.01 11.90
N GLU A 105 17.69 -6.73 12.80
CA GLU A 105 19.14 -6.61 13.00
C GLU A 105 19.88 -6.99 11.72
N PHE A 106 19.47 -8.09 11.09
CA PHE A 106 20.00 -8.49 9.80
C PHE A 106 19.76 -7.40 8.74
N ARG A 107 18.55 -6.85 8.65
CA ARG A 107 18.22 -5.77 7.72
C ARG A 107 19.15 -4.57 7.91
N LEU A 108 19.26 -4.07 9.13
CA LEU A 108 20.03 -2.88 9.49
C LEU A 108 21.55 -3.05 9.35
N SER A 109 22.06 -4.28 9.51
CA SER A 109 23.50 -4.59 9.35
C SER A 109 24.00 -4.49 7.90
N SER A 110 23.09 -4.37 6.93
CA SER A 110 23.43 -4.38 5.51
C SER A 110 23.62 -2.99 4.93
N THR A 111 24.58 -2.84 4.03
CA THR A 111 24.78 -1.61 3.24
C THR A 111 23.64 -1.33 2.26
N LYS A 112 22.67 -2.26 2.13
CA LYS A 112 21.43 -2.10 1.35
C LYS A 112 20.18 -1.99 2.24
N ALA A 113 20.34 -1.82 3.56
CA ALA A 113 19.23 -1.72 4.51
C ALA A 113 18.21 -0.64 4.10
N ASP A 114 18.73 0.45 3.55
CA ASP A 114 18.01 1.62 3.07
C ASP A 114 17.10 1.36 1.86
N LYS A 115 17.23 0.19 1.21
CA LYS A 115 16.43 -0.23 0.05
C LYS A 115 15.38 -1.28 0.37
N LEU A 116 15.36 -1.84 1.59
CA LEU A 116 14.38 -2.84 1.97
C LEU A 116 13.27 -2.23 2.83
N PRO A 117 12.00 -2.42 2.45
CA PRO A 117 10.90 -2.04 3.31
C PRO A 117 10.96 -2.81 4.64
N PRO A 118 10.75 -2.12 5.79
CA PRO A 118 10.86 -2.71 7.12
C PRO A 118 9.58 -3.46 7.53
N PHE A 119 9.13 -4.39 6.68
CA PHE A 119 7.89 -5.11 6.90
C PHE A 119 7.88 -5.93 8.19
N GLU A 120 9.02 -6.24 8.81
CA GLU A 120 9.04 -6.83 10.14
C GLU A 120 8.35 -5.96 11.21
N LEU A 121 8.39 -4.63 11.07
CA LEU A 121 7.69 -3.71 11.97
C LEU A 121 6.17 -3.90 11.88
N LEU A 122 5.64 -4.22 10.70
CA LEU A 122 4.22 -4.52 10.51
C LEU A 122 3.82 -5.73 11.35
N TYR A 123 4.53 -6.85 11.21
CA TYR A 123 4.21 -8.08 11.91
C TYR A 123 4.40 -7.96 13.43
N ILE A 124 5.42 -7.22 13.88
CA ILE A 124 5.60 -6.93 15.30
C ILE A 124 4.40 -6.14 15.84
N ALA A 125 3.93 -5.11 15.10
CA ALA A 125 2.76 -4.33 15.49
C ALA A 125 1.51 -5.21 15.59
N GLU A 126 1.29 -6.12 14.63
CA GLU A 126 0.16 -7.07 14.64
C GLU A 126 0.18 -8.01 15.84
N ILE A 127 1.36 -8.49 16.25
CA ILE A 127 1.50 -9.35 17.45
C ILE A 127 1.15 -8.55 18.71
N TYR A 128 1.56 -7.28 18.81
CA TYR A 128 1.16 -6.45 19.95
C TYR A 128 -0.33 -6.10 19.92
N GLU A 129 -0.91 -5.87 18.74
CA GLU A 129 -2.35 -5.67 18.58
C GLU A 129 -3.14 -6.91 19.03
N SER A 130 -2.70 -8.12 18.65
CA SER A 130 -3.35 -9.38 19.06
C SER A 130 -3.22 -9.67 20.56
N LYS A 131 -2.16 -9.17 21.20
CA LYS A 131 -1.98 -9.17 22.67
C LYS A 131 -2.71 -8.01 23.38
N ASN A 132 -3.47 -7.19 22.65
CA ASN A 132 -4.16 -6.00 23.14
C ASN A 132 -3.22 -4.91 23.73
N ASP A 133 -1.93 -4.93 23.38
CA ASP A 133 -0.95 -3.89 23.75
C ASP A 133 -0.95 -2.81 22.65
N LEU A 134 -2.05 -2.03 22.60
CA LEU A 134 -2.30 -1.04 21.55
C LEU A 134 -1.26 0.09 21.52
N ALA A 135 -0.68 0.43 22.68
CA ALA A 135 0.36 1.45 22.79
C ALA A 135 1.65 1.00 22.07
N LYS A 136 2.10 -0.25 22.30
CA LYS A 136 3.24 -0.80 21.56
C LYS A 136 2.91 -1.00 20.09
N ALA A 137 1.72 -1.53 19.77
CA ALA A 137 1.29 -1.69 18.37
C ALA A 137 1.37 -0.35 17.60
N LYS A 138 0.79 0.72 18.17
CA LYS A 138 0.83 2.08 17.60
C LYS A 138 2.27 2.57 17.41
N LYS A 139 3.16 2.35 18.39
CA LYS A 139 4.58 2.72 18.27
C LYS A 139 5.24 2.08 17.04
N TYR A 140 5.03 0.77 16.83
CA TYR A 140 5.59 0.07 15.68
C TYR A 140 4.94 0.49 14.35
N TYR A 141 3.63 0.76 14.32
CA TYR A 141 2.98 1.32 13.14
C TYR A 141 3.51 2.71 12.78
N ILE A 142 3.76 3.58 13.77
CA ILE A 142 4.37 4.90 13.53
C ILE A 142 5.80 4.77 13.01
N SER A 143 6.60 3.86 13.58
CA SER A 143 7.95 3.59 13.06
C SER A 143 7.92 3.11 11.62
N LEU A 144 7.02 2.18 11.29
CA LEU A 144 6.81 1.70 9.92
C LEU A 144 6.37 2.85 8.99
N LEU A 145 5.40 3.67 9.41
CA LEU A 145 4.94 4.81 8.63
C LEU A 145 6.10 5.76 8.28
N ASN A 146 6.92 6.11 9.27
CA ASN A 146 8.06 7.00 9.08
C ASN A 146 9.09 6.43 8.10
N GLU A 147 9.43 5.13 8.22
CA GLU A 147 10.34 4.48 7.29
C GLU A 147 9.74 4.38 5.87
N MET A 148 8.44 4.11 5.73
CA MET A 148 7.76 4.04 4.43
C MET A 148 7.68 5.41 3.75
N VAL A 149 7.42 6.49 4.49
CA VAL A 149 7.47 7.86 3.96
C VAL A 149 8.88 8.20 3.49
N ALA A 150 9.90 7.90 4.31
CA ALA A 150 11.28 8.14 3.93
C ALA A 150 11.73 7.30 2.72
N LEU A 151 11.18 6.10 2.52
CA LEU A 151 11.38 5.29 1.31
C LEU A 151 10.71 5.95 0.11
N GLN A 152 9.44 6.34 0.24
CA GLN A 152 8.70 6.99 -0.84
C GLN A 152 9.40 8.27 -1.34
N GLU A 153 10.03 9.05 -0.46
CA GLU A 153 10.82 10.25 -0.82
C GLU A 153 12.10 9.95 -1.62
N ARG A 154 12.60 8.71 -1.55
CA ARG A 154 13.79 8.25 -2.26
C ARG A 154 13.47 7.52 -3.55
N GLU A 155 12.24 7.03 -3.72
CA GLU A 155 11.81 6.37 -4.93
C GLU A 155 11.71 7.35 -6.11
N HIS A 156 12.02 6.84 -7.30
CA HIS A 156 12.01 7.62 -8.54
C HIS A 156 11.13 7.01 -9.62
N ASP A 157 10.53 5.86 -9.36
CA ASP A 157 9.62 5.18 -10.28
C ASP A 157 8.16 5.24 -9.79
N ASP A 158 7.26 5.57 -10.70
CA ASP A 158 5.85 5.81 -10.39
C ASP A 158 5.15 4.60 -9.75
N VAL A 159 5.61 3.38 -10.05
CA VAL A 159 5.00 2.13 -9.58
C VAL A 159 5.34 1.89 -8.11
N SER A 160 6.62 1.97 -7.73
CA SER A 160 7.06 1.89 -6.33
C SER A 160 6.43 3.01 -5.50
N MET A 161 6.29 4.20 -6.08
CA MET A 161 5.60 5.32 -5.43
C MET A 161 4.11 5.06 -5.18
N MET A 162 3.42 4.44 -6.14
CA MET A 162 2.02 4.03 -5.97
C MET A 162 1.88 2.98 -4.86
N PHE A 163 2.75 1.95 -4.88
CA PHE A 163 2.71 0.88 -3.88
C PHE A 163 3.02 1.39 -2.47
N THR A 164 4.06 2.21 -2.32
CA THR A 164 4.41 2.83 -1.03
C THR A 164 3.29 3.73 -0.54
N GLY A 165 2.64 4.49 -1.42
CA GLY A 165 1.47 5.31 -1.09
C GLY A 165 0.29 4.52 -0.54
N ASP A 166 -0.04 3.37 -1.15
CA ASP A 166 -1.13 2.51 -0.65
C ASP A 166 -0.78 1.88 0.71
N ILE A 167 0.48 1.46 0.91
CA ILE A 167 0.95 0.97 2.23
C ILE A 167 0.87 2.08 3.28
N ILE A 168 1.29 3.30 2.95
CA ILE A 168 1.22 4.46 3.84
C ILE A 168 -0.24 4.70 4.27
N ASN A 169 -1.18 4.72 3.33
CA ASN A 169 -2.60 4.91 3.63
C ASN A 169 -3.16 3.76 4.48
N LEU A 170 -2.77 2.51 4.19
CA LEU A 170 -3.13 1.36 4.99
C LEU A 170 -2.65 1.49 6.45
N ILE A 171 -1.40 1.93 6.65
CA ILE A 171 -0.81 2.12 7.97
C ILE A 171 -1.49 3.28 8.71
N LYS A 172 -1.73 4.42 8.04
CA LYS A 172 -2.49 5.54 8.60
C LYS A 172 -3.88 5.08 9.05
N TYR A 173 -4.58 4.33 8.20
CA TYR A 173 -5.89 3.75 8.52
C TYR A 173 -5.87 2.83 9.75
N LYS A 174 -4.76 2.09 9.95
CA LYS A 174 -4.53 1.26 11.14
C LYS A 174 -4.28 2.08 12.40
N ILE A 175 -3.41 3.09 12.32
CA ILE A 175 -3.14 4.03 13.43
C ILE A 175 -4.42 4.74 13.86
N ASP A 176 -5.19 5.25 12.91
CA ASP A 176 -6.48 5.91 13.17
C ASP A 176 -7.48 4.96 13.85
N GLY A 177 -7.48 3.68 13.46
CA GLY A 177 -8.30 2.65 14.12
C GLY A 177 -7.91 2.41 15.58
N ILE A 178 -6.63 2.60 15.95
CA ILE A 178 -6.18 2.57 17.35
C ILE A 178 -6.58 3.87 18.04
N ASN A 179 -6.37 5.03 17.41
CA ASN A 179 -6.72 6.34 17.97
C ASN A 179 -8.22 6.45 18.28
N LEU A 180 -9.08 5.92 17.41
CA LEU A 180 -10.54 5.94 17.62
C LEU A 180 -10.99 5.13 18.85
N LYS A 181 -10.17 4.19 19.34
CA LYS A 181 -10.43 3.48 20.60
C LYS A 181 -10.04 4.29 21.84
N ASP A 182 -9.22 5.32 21.67
CA ASP A 182 -8.78 6.23 22.72
C ASP A 182 -9.40 7.63 22.53
N PRO A 183 -10.40 8.02 23.36
CA PRO A 183 -11.06 9.31 23.25
C PRO A 183 -10.11 10.51 23.26
N SER A 184 -8.92 10.39 23.87
CA SER A 184 -7.94 11.48 23.96
C SER A 184 -7.21 11.80 22.65
N THR A 185 -7.35 10.95 21.62
CA THR A 185 -6.61 11.07 20.35
C THR A 185 -7.53 11.18 19.12
N LYS A 186 -8.82 11.47 19.33
CA LYS A 186 -9.82 11.52 18.25
C LYS A 186 -9.56 12.59 17.18
N ASP A 187 -8.87 13.66 17.54
CA ASP A 187 -8.55 14.74 16.59
C ASP A 187 -7.25 14.48 15.79
N ASP A 188 -6.51 13.42 16.13
CA ASP A 188 -5.22 13.06 15.52
C ASP A 188 -5.35 12.08 14.34
N LEU A 189 -6.45 12.17 13.57
CA LEU A 189 -6.67 11.28 12.43
C LEU A 189 -5.73 11.64 11.27
N LEU A 190 -4.94 10.66 10.86
CA LEU A 190 -3.94 10.78 9.81
C LEU A 190 -4.53 10.64 8.41
N LEU A 191 -5.60 9.85 8.25
CA LEU A 191 -6.26 9.60 6.97
C LEU A 191 -7.65 10.22 6.94
N LYS A 192 -7.70 11.52 6.62
CA LYS A 192 -8.94 12.30 6.55
C LYS A 192 -9.81 11.95 5.34
N ARG A 193 -9.21 11.39 4.29
CA ARG A 193 -9.86 11.21 3.00
C ARG A 193 -9.31 10.00 2.26
N ILE A 194 -10.19 9.29 1.56
CA ILE A 194 -9.80 8.22 0.62
C ILE A 194 -10.58 8.42 -0.67
N LYS A 195 -9.85 8.43 -1.79
CA LYS A 195 -10.45 8.32 -3.12
C LYS A 195 -10.48 6.85 -3.52
N LEU A 196 -11.69 6.32 -3.69
CA LEU A 196 -11.90 4.98 -4.20
C LEU A 196 -11.86 5.03 -5.73
N SER A 197 -10.81 4.45 -6.30
CA SER A 197 -10.75 4.09 -7.71
C SER A 197 -11.26 2.66 -7.88
N SER A 198 -11.29 2.15 -9.12
CA SER A 198 -11.60 0.74 -9.41
C SER A 198 -10.62 -0.28 -8.77
N GLY A 199 -9.73 0.18 -7.88
CA GLY A 199 -8.64 -0.59 -7.32
C GLY A 199 -7.49 -0.75 -8.31
N PRO A 200 -6.32 -1.21 -7.83
CA PRO A 200 -5.31 -1.73 -8.73
C PRO A 200 -5.89 -2.92 -9.54
N PRO A 201 -5.47 -3.14 -10.79
CA PRO A 201 -5.73 -4.39 -11.50
C PRO A 201 -5.38 -5.60 -10.61
N PRO A 202 -6.09 -6.73 -10.71
CA PRO A 202 -5.86 -7.89 -9.84
C PRO A 202 -4.40 -8.37 -9.79
N GLN A 203 -3.67 -8.24 -10.91
CA GLN A 203 -2.24 -8.56 -10.98
C GLN A 203 -1.40 -7.67 -10.05
N ILE A 204 -1.74 -6.38 -9.96
CA ILE A 204 -1.09 -5.42 -9.07
C ILE A 204 -1.47 -5.71 -7.61
N ALA A 205 -2.70 -6.14 -7.31
CA ALA A 205 -3.09 -6.56 -5.96
C ALA A 205 -2.30 -7.80 -5.49
N THR A 206 -2.10 -8.79 -6.37
CA THR A 206 -1.29 -9.99 -6.06
C THR A 206 0.19 -9.67 -5.88
N LEU A 207 0.73 -8.75 -6.68
CA LEU A 207 2.07 -8.21 -6.51
C LEU A 207 2.22 -7.53 -5.15
N PHE A 208 1.27 -6.68 -4.79
CA PHE A 208 1.24 -6.00 -3.50
C PHE A 208 1.20 -6.98 -2.34
N ALA A 209 0.33 -8.00 -2.42
CA ALA A 209 0.27 -9.05 -1.41
C ALA A 209 1.61 -9.78 -1.28
N SER A 210 2.28 -10.09 -2.38
CA SER A 210 3.59 -10.75 -2.37
C SER A 210 4.70 -9.89 -1.77
N LEU A 211 4.59 -8.56 -1.89
CA LEU A 211 5.53 -7.60 -1.30
C LEU A 211 5.37 -7.53 0.21
N VAL A 212 4.13 -7.42 0.71
CA VAL A 212 3.86 -7.19 2.14
C VAL A 212 3.72 -8.49 2.93
N ALA A 213 2.98 -9.47 2.41
CA ALA A 213 2.77 -10.78 3.02
C ALA A 213 3.85 -11.77 2.54
N ALA A 214 4.85 -12.03 3.37
CA ALA A 214 6.02 -12.83 2.97
C ALA A 214 5.68 -14.27 2.53
N VAL A 215 4.56 -14.79 3.05
CA VAL A 215 3.99 -16.11 2.75
C VAL A 215 2.90 -16.09 1.68
N ALA A 216 2.64 -14.95 1.02
CA ALA A 216 1.52 -14.80 0.07
C ALA A 216 1.46 -15.91 -0.97
N GLN A 217 2.61 -16.32 -1.52
CA GLN A 217 2.68 -17.41 -2.51
C GLN A 217 2.25 -18.76 -1.91
N LEU A 218 2.76 -19.09 -0.71
CA LEU A 218 2.43 -20.34 -0.02
C LEU A 218 0.96 -20.38 0.39
N ASP A 219 0.44 -19.25 0.87
CA ASP A 219 -0.95 -19.12 1.28
C ASP A 219 -1.91 -19.07 0.07
N HIS A 220 -1.51 -18.52 -1.07
CA HIS A 220 -2.28 -18.58 -2.32
C HIS A 220 -2.49 -20.02 -2.79
N GLU A 221 -1.41 -20.82 -2.77
CA GLU A 221 -1.48 -22.24 -3.12
C GLU A 221 -2.33 -23.04 -2.12
N ALA A 222 -2.18 -22.76 -0.82
CA ALA A 222 -3.05 -23.35 0.20
C ALA A 222 -4.53 -22.98 -0.02
N ALA A 223 -4.83 -21.75 -0.44
CA ALA A 223 -6.18 -21.32 -0.75
C ALA A 223 -6.77 -22.03 -1.98
N GLN A 224 -5.95 -22.34 -2.98
CA GLN A 224 -6.37 -23.13 -4.15
C GLN A 224 -6.73 -24.57 -3.77
N GLU A 225 -5.98 -25.20 -2.85
CA GLU A 225 -6.28 -26.57 -2.40
C GLU A 225 -7.50 -26.65 -1.47
N GLN A 226 -7.65 -25.68 -0.55
CA GLN A 226 -8.68 -25.71 0.50
C GLN A 226 -10.01 -25.05 0.07
N GLY A 227 -9.99 -24.32 -1.05
CA GLY A 227 -11.06 -23.43 -1.47
C GLY A 227 -10.99 -22.08 -0.78
N MET A 228 -11.09 -21.00 -1.57
CA MET A 228 -10.86 -19.62 -1.13
C MET A 228 -11.72 -19.20 0.06
N THR A 229 -13.03 -19.49 0.03
CA THR A 229 -13.95 -19.14 1.12
C THR A 229 -13.55 -19.80 2.44
N SER A 230 -13.17 -21.08 2.40
CA SER A 230 -12.73 -21.82 3.58
C SER A 230 -11.42 -21.25 4.12
N TYR A 231 -10.47 -21.00 3.22
CA TYR A 231 -9.18 -20.40 3.54
C TYR A 231 -9.32 -19.03 4.22
N ILE A 232 -10.13 -18.13 3.64
CA ILE A 232 -10.37 -16.79 4.20
C ILE A 232 -10.91 -16.90 5.62
N LYS A 233 -11.88 -17.80 5.87
CA LYS A 233 -12.45 -18.01 7.21
C LYS A 233 -11.40 -18.48 8.23
N GLN A 234 -10.48 -19.35 7.82
CA GLN A 234 -9.46 -19.96 8.69
C GLN A 234 -8.18 -19.12 8.88
N SER A 235 -7.87 -18.22 7.94
CA SER A 235 -6.68 -17.36 8.01
C SER A 235 -6.60 -16.55 9.33
N PRO A 236 -5.42 -16.08 9.78
CA PRO A 236 -5.37 -15.20 10.95
C PRO A 236 -6.06 -13.85 10.67
N ALA A 237 -6.62 -13.21 11.70
CA ALA A 237 -7.25 -11.88 11.58
C ALA A 237 -6.22 -10.75 11.75
N ASN A 238 -5.23 -10.69 10.86
CA ASN A 238 -4.16 -9.70 10.88
C ASN A 238 -4.08 -8.93 9.54
N LEU A 239 -3.24 -7.89 9.45
CA LEU A 239 -3.13 -7.04 8.26
C LEU A 239 -2.53 -7.78 7.07
N SER A 240 -1.50 -8.60 7.30
CA SER A 240 -0.85 -9.41 6.26
C SER A 240 -1.82 -10.40 5.60
N ALA A 241 -2.60 -11.14 6.38
CA ALA A 241 -3.64 -12.02 5.84
C ALA A 241 -4.80 -11.24 5.23
N MET A 242 -5.14 -10.06 5.75
CA MET A 242 -6.14 -9.19 5.12
C MET A 242 -5.70 -8.74 3.73
N ILE A 243 -4.45 -8.31 3.55
CA ILE A 243 -3.90 -7.92 2.24
C ILE A 243 -3.95 -9.11 1.27
N LEU A 244 -3.56 -10.30 1.74
CA LEU A 244 -3.59 -11.49 0.91
C LEU A 244 -5.03 -11.86 0.52
N ASN A 245 -5.93 -11.95 1.48
CA ASN A 245 -7.32 -12.31 1.24
C ASN A 245 -8.00 -11.30 0.31
N TYR A 246 -7.61 -10.03 0.37
CA TYR A 246 -8.04 -9.00 -0.56
C TYR A 246 -7.60 -9.33 -2.00
N ALA A 247 -6.31 -9.66 -2.18
CA ALA A 247 -5.77 -10.05 -3.48
C ALA A 247 -6.42 -11.34 -4.01
N LEU A 248 -6.71 -12.31 -3.15
CA LEU A 248 -7.42 -13.54 -3.51
C LEU A 248 -8.81 -13.22 -4.08
N VAL A 249 -9.63 -12.46 -3.35
CA VAL A 249 -10.99 -12.08 -3.78
C VAL A 249 -10.97 -11.27 -5.07
N LEU A 250 -10.03 -10.32 -5.22
CA LEU A 250 -9.92 -9.54 -6.45
C LEU A 250 -9.48 -10.38 -7.65
N THR A 251 -8.62 -11.37 -7.43
CA THR A 251 -8.08 -12.20 -8.52
C THR A 251 -9.13 -13.20 -9.01
N SER A 252 -9.97 -13.75 -8.13
CA SER A 252 -11.05 -14.64 -8.56
C SER A 252 -12.14 -13.89 -9.31
N ALA A 253 -12.53 -12.71 -8.81
CA ALA A 253 -13.55 -11.85 -9.43
C ALA A 253 -13.07 -11.14 -10.72
N ALA A 254 -11.87 -11.46 -11.23
CA ALA A 254 -11.26 -10.76 -12.36
C ALA A 254 -11.99 -11.07 -13.67
N GLY A 255 -12.91 -10.19 -14.08
CA GLY A 255 -13.60 -10.24 -15.38
C GLY A 255 -15.02 -10.80 -15.32
N SER A 256 -15.35 -11.58 -14.29
CA SER A 256 -16.70 -12.00 -13.96
C SER A 256 -16.80 -12.28 -12.46
N VAL A 257 -17.96 -12.01 -11.86
CA VAL A 257 -18.26 -12.40 -10.48
C VAL A 257 -19.27 -13.54 -10.52
N ASP A 258 -18.90 -14.69 -9.99
CA ASP A 258 -19.81 -15.82 -9.79
C ASP A 258 -20.27 -15.97 -8.32
N GLU A 259 -21.01 -17.03 -8.02
CA GLU A 259 -21.52 -17.27 -6.67
C GLU A 259 -20.40 -17.55 -5.65
N ASP A 260 -19.30 -18.17 -6.08
CA ASP A 260 -18.19 -18.51 -5.21
C ASP A 260 -17.33 -17.28 -4.90
N ASP A 261 -17.23 -16.34 -5.85
CA ASP A 261 -16.67 -14.99 -5.62
C ASP A 261 -17.51 -14.21 -4.60
N GLU A 262 -18.85 -14.25 -4.71
CA GLU A 262 -19.74 -13.60 -3.73
C GLU A 262 -19.58 -14.24 -2.34
N LYS A 263 -19.42 -15.57 -2.24
CA LYS A 263 -19.13 -16.25 -0.96
C LYS A 263 -17.77 -15.84 -0.40
N ALA A 264 -16.74 -15.71 -1.24
CA ALA A 264 -15.41 -15.30 -0.83
C ALA A 264 -15.40 -13.83 -0.35
N LEU A 265 -16.08 -12.93 -1.07
CA LEU A 265 -16.34 -11.56 -0.64
C LEU A 265 -17.03 -11.54 0.72
N ASN A 266 -18.13 -12.27 0.89
CA ASN A 266 -18.87 -12.30 2.15
C ASN A 266 -18.03 -12.83 3.31
N ALA A 267 -17.19 -13.86 3.06
CA ALA A 267 -16.24 -14.34 4.05
C ALA A 267 -15.20 -13.27 4.42
N PHE A 268 -14.69 -12.53 3.44
CA PHE A 268 -13.77 -11.41 3.67
C PHE A 268 -14.42 -10.30 4.49
N LEU A 269 -15.59 -9.82 4.05
CA LEU A 269 -16.29 -8.70 4.70
C LEU A 269 -16.78 -9.07 6.10
N SER A 270 -17.16 -10.33 6.34
CA SER A 270 -17.49 -10.79 7.70
C SER A 270 -16.28 -10.77 8.64
N LYS A 271 -15.10 -11.06 8.10
CA LYS A 271 -13.85 -11.11 8.88
C LYS A 271 -13.22 -9.73 9.09
N TYR A 272 -13.32 -8.86 8.09
CA TYR A 272 -12.69 -7.54 8.06
C TYR A 272 -13.70 -6.43 7.76
N PRO A 273 -14.81 -6.31 8.52
CA PRO A 273 -15.97 -5.50 8.13
C PRO A 273 -15.65 -4.02 7.94
N ASP A 274 -14.75 -3.47 8.76
CA ASP A 274 -14.38 -2.05 8.77
C ASP A 274 -12.90 -1.85 8.42
N SER A 275 -12.33 -2.71 7.60
CA SER A 275 -10.92 -2.59 7.20
C SER A 275 -10.73 -1.71 5.97
N TYR A 276 -9.50 -1.22 5.76
CA TYR A 276 -9.11 -0.43 4.60
C TYR A 276 -9.52 -1.15 3.30
N TYR A 277 -9.07 -2.39 3.08
CA TYR A 277 -9.40 -3.13 1.86
C TYR A 277 -10.86 -3.59 1.77
N SER A 278 -11.61 -3.67 2.87
CA SER A 278 -13.05 -3.92 2.78
C SER A 278 -13.81 -2.77 2.14
N ILE A 279 -13.33 -1.53 2.29
CA ILE A 279 -13.90 -0.36 1.61
C ILE A 279 -13.66 -0.49 0.10
N PHE A 280 -12.44 -0.86 -0.30
CA PHE A 280 -12.09 -1.04 -1.71
C PHE A 280 -12.85 -2.21 -2.36
N LEU A 281 -12.98 -3.36 -1.67
CA LEU A 281 -13.75 -4.49 -2.20
C LEU A 281 -15.23 -4.16 -2.38
N ARG A 282 -15.85 -3.52 -1.39
CA ARG A 282 -17.24 -3.07 -1.51
C ARG A 282 -17.42 -2.16 -2.72
N TYR A 283 -16.47 -1.27 -2.97
CA TYR A 283 -16.55 -0.35 -4.08
C TYR A 283 -16.31 -1.03 -5.43
N TYR A 284 -15.37 -1.98 -5.49
CA TYR A 284 -15.14 -2.83 -6.65
C TYR A 284 -16.42 -3.59 -7.05
N PHE A 285 -17.03 -4.32 -6.10
CA PHE A 285 -18.27 -5.06 -6.35
C PHE A 285 -19.46 -4.14 -6.63
N TYR A 286 -19.54 -2.97 -5.97
CA TYR A 286 -20.53 -1.94 -6.32
C TYR A 286 -20.45 -1.55 -7.80
N LYS A 287 -19.24 -1.26 -8.31
CA LYS A 287 -19.03 -0.94 -9.72
C LYS A 287 -19.43 -2.10 -10.61
N PHE A 288 -18.94 -3.29 -10.31
CA PHE A 288 -19.28 -4.51 -11.07
C PHE A 288 -20.79 -4.69 -11.19
N TYR A 289 -21.53 -4.65 -10.08
CA TYR A 289 -22.98 -4.81 -10.09
C TYR A 289 -23.70 -3.70 -10.86
N LYS A 290 -23.21 -2.46 -10.74
CA LYS A 290 -23.78 -1.34 -11.48
C LYS A 290 -23.60 -1.51 -13.00
N GLU A 291 -22.40 -1.92 -13.43
CA GLU A 291 -22.05 -2.11 -14.84
C GLU A 291 -22.79 -3.32 -15.46
N ASN A 292 -23.13 -4.32 -14.66
CA ASN A 292 -23.85 -5.52 -15.08
C ASN A 292 -25.37 -5.45 -14.85
N GLY A 293 -25.95 -4.24 -14.68
CA GLY A 293 -27.40 -4.07 -14.59
C GLY A 293 -28.04 -4.60 -13.30
N MET A 294 -27.25 -4.78 -12.22
CA MET A 294 -27.70 -5.22 -10.89
C MET A 294 -27.54 -4.12 -9.82
N PRO A 295 -28.03 -2.88 -10.03
CA PRO A 295 -27.72 -1.75 -9.15
C PRO A 295 -28.24 -1.91 -7.71
N GLU A 296 -29.32 -2.66 -7.48
CA GLU A 296 -29.85 -2.90 -6.14
C GLU A 296 -28.87 -3.70 -5.26
N LYS A 297 -28.15 -4.69 -5.82
CA LYS A 297 -27.06 -5.39 -5.10
C LYS A 297 -25.95 -4.41 -4.70
N GLY A 298 -25.60 -3.48 -5.58
CA GLY A 298 -24.55 -2.48 -5.34
C GLY A 298 -24.91 -1.42 -4.28
N LYS A 299 -26.18 -1.02 -4.16
CA LYS A 299 -26.61 0.04 -3.24
C LYS A 299 -26.28 -0.27 -1.77
N GLY A 300 -26.44 -1.53 -1.35
CA GLY A 300 -26.09 -1.96 0.00
C GLY A 300 -24.62 -1.72 0.32
N LEU A 301 -23.73 -2.10 -0.59
CA LEU A 301 -22.28 -1.93 -0.45
C LEU A 301 -21.87 -0.45 -0.34
N LEU A 302 -22.50 0.43 -1.12
CA LEU A 302 -22.22 1.87 -1.05
C LEU A 302 -22.66 2.48 0.28
N LYS A 303 -23.80 2.05 0.83
CA LYS A 303 -24.26 2.47 2.16
C LYS A 303 -23.32 2.01 3.26
N GLU A 304 -22.82 0.77 3.18
CA GLU A 304 -21.82 0.27 4.13
C GLU A 304 -20.51 1.07 4.08
N ILE A 305 -20.04 1.43 2.88
CA ILE A 305 -18.88 2.31 2.71
C ILE A 305 -19.11 3.65 3.42
N GLN A 306 -20.29 4.26 3.25
CA GLN A 306 -20.64 5.53 3.89
C GLN A 306 -20.67 5.42 5.43
N ASN A 307 -21.26 4.35 5.96
CA ASN A 307 -21.29 4.11 7.41
C ASN A 307 -19.88 3.97 8.00
N ILE A 308 -18.97 3.27 7.30
CA ILE A 308 -17.56 3.13 7.72
C ILE A 308 -16.87 4.50 7.70
N ALA A 309 -17.12 5.30 6.66
CA ALA A 309 -16.58 6.65 6.52
C ALA A 309 -17.01 7.55 7.69
N GLU A 310 -18.31 7.57 8.00
CA GLU A 310 -18.89 8.36 9.08
C GLU A 310 -18.33 7.94 10.44
N LYS A 311 -18.31 6.63 10.73
CA LYS A 311 -17.74 6.07 11.97
C LYS A 311 -16.28 6.49 12.18
N ARG A 312 -15.54 6.69 11.09
CA ARG A 312 -14.12 7.06 11.11
C ARG A 312 -13.86 8.55 10.94
N GLY A 313 -14.89 9.39 10.79
CA GLY A 313 -14.70 10.82 10.50
C GLY A 313 -13.95 11.09 9.20
N MET A 314 -14.06 10.17 8.24
CA MET A 314 -13.29 10.18 6.99
C MET A 314 -14.19 10.51 5.81
N VAL A 315 -13.68 11.26 4.83
CA VAL A 315 -14.39 11.52 3.58
C VAL A 315 -14.03 10.48 2.53
N ILE A 316 -15.03 9.75 2.03
CA ILE A 316 -14.86 8.82 0.91
C ILE A 316 -15.31 9.46 -0.39
N ILE A 317 -14.45 9.43 -1.39
CA ILE A 317 -14.73 9.94 -2.73
C ILE A 317 -14.90 8.74 -3.68
N THR A 318 -16.08 8.61 -4.29
CA THR A 318 -16.45 7.50 -5.17
C THR A 318 -16.58 7.90 -6.66
N GLY A 319 -16.16 9.11 -7.02
CA GLY A 319 -16.22 9.68 -8.37
C GLY A 319 -15.27 10.87 -8.50
N PRO A 320 -15.45 11.75 -9.49
CA PRO A 320 -14.65 12.97 -9.58
C PRO A 320 -14.83 13.83 -8.32
N ASP A 321 -13.73 14.16 -7.66
CA ASP A 321 -13.72 15.03 -6.50
C ASP A 321 -13.99 16.48 -6.94
N LYS A 322 -15.08 17.03 -6.41
CA LYS A 322 -15.59 18.37 -6.73
C LYS A 322 -14.61 19.48 -6.38
N ARG A 323 -13.65 19.23 -5.48
CA ARG A 323 -12.55 20.15 -5.17
C ARG A 323 -11.68 20.44 -6.39
N PHE A 324 -11.65 19.52 -7.36
CA PHE A 324 -10.84 19.62 -8.56
C PHE A 324 -11.70 19.81 -9.82
N SER A 325 -12.91 20.36 -9.68
CA SER A 325 -13.85 20.48 -10.81
C SER A 325 -13.44 21.54 -11.84
N SER A 326 -12.49 22.42 -11.51
CA SER A 326 -11.91 23.42 -12.44
C SER A 326 -10.47 23.75 -12.03
N PRO A 327 -9.64 24.29 -12.94
CA PRO A 327 -8.28 24.75 -12.60
C PRO A 327 -8.23 25.72 -11.42
N GLU A 328 -9.19 26.65 -11.34
CA GLU A 328 -9.28 27.66 -10.28
C GLU A 328 -9.54 27.03 -8.92
N LYS A 329 -10.45 26.04 -8.84
CA LYS A 329 -10.69 25.31 -7.59
C LYS A 329 -9.50 24.46 -7.19
N THR A 330 -8.86 23.79 -8.14
CA THR A 330 -7.62 23.05 -7.87
C THR A 330 -6.53 23.97 -7.32
N TRP A 331 -6.39 25.17 -7.89
CA TRP A 331 -5.46 26.19 -7.41
C TRP A 331 -5.78 26.70 -6.00
N GLU A 332 -7.06 26.94 -5.71
CA GLU A 332 -7.53 27.30 -4.37
C GLU A 332 -7.18 26.22 -3.34
N VAL A 333 -7.48 24.96 -3.65
CA VAL A 333 -7.14 23.81 -2.80
C VAL A 333 -5.64 23.71 -2.57
N TYR A 334 -4.83 23.90 -3.63
CA TYR A 334 -3.38 23.89 -3.54
C TYR A 334 -2.85 24.98 -2.60
N ARG A 335 -3.28 26.23 -2.75
CA ARG A 335 -2.84 27.33 -1.87
C ARG A 335 -3.26 27.15 -0.42
N ASN A 336 -4.49 26.69 -0.19
CA ASN A 336 -4.96 26.43 1.17
C ASN A 336 -4.16 25.30 1.83
N ALA A 337 -3.90 24.20 1.11
CA ALA A 337 -3.10 23.10 1.60
C ALA A 337 -1.66 23.51 1.93
N LEU A 338 -1.03 24.33 1.08
CA LEU A 338 0.28 24.93 1.37
C LEU A 338 0.25 25.78 2.66
N SER A 339 -0.77 26.63 2.81
CA SER A 339 -0.93 27.49 3.99
C SER A 339 -1.07 26.70 5.30
N GLU A 340 -1.70 25.54 5.22
CA GLU A 340 -1.91 24.63 6.35
C GLU A 340 -0.70 23.72 6.63
N GLY A 341 0.22 23.59 5.67
CA GLY A 341 1.31 22.61 5.69
C GLY A 341 0.85 21.19 5.36
N ASP A 342 -0.31 21.04 4.70
CA ASP A 342 -0.86 19.75 4.28
C ASP A 342 -0.26 19.29 2.94
N VAL A 343 0.95 18.73 3.02
CA VAL A 343 1.66 18.23 1.84
C VAL A 343 0.88 17.12 1.13
N ASP A 344 0.10 16.32 1.85
CA ASP A 344 -0.69 15.26 1.22
C ASP A 344 -1.76 15.85 0.29
N THR A 345 -2.52 16.85 0.75
CA THR A 345 -3.50 17.56 -0.10
C THR A 345 -2.82 18.35 -1.22
N VAL A 346 -1.64 18.93 -1.00
CA VAL A 346 -0.84 19.56 -2.06
C VAL A 346 -0.55 18.57 -3.19
N MET A 347 -0.10 17.36 -2.84
CA MET A 347 0.22 16.33 -3.83
C MET A 347 -1.02 15.78 -4.55
N GLU A 348 -2.20 15.82 -3.93
CA GLU A 348 -3.44 15.52 -4.65
C GLU A 348 -3.63 16.48 -5.83
N CYS A 349 -3.28 17.76 -5.72
CA CYS A 349 -3.50 18.74 -6.79
C CYS A 349 -2.68 18.49 -8.07
N TYR A 350 -1.67 17.64 -8.04
CA TYR A 350 -0.84 17.29 -9.20
C TYR A 350 -1.35 16.05 -9.96
N VAL A 351 -0.95 15.89 -11.22
CA VAL A 351 -1.14 14.65 -11.97
C VAL A 351 -0.28 13.54 -11.35
N SER A 352 -0.89 12.38 -11.11
CA SER A 352 -0.20 11.20 -10.56
C SER A 352 1.09 10.87 -11.33
N GLY A 353 2.20 10.68 -10.61
CA GLY A 353 3.55 10.47 -11.18
C GLY A 353 4.46 11.70 -11.08
N ILE A 354 3.90 12.87 -10.81
CA ILE A 354 4.64 14.11 -10.54
C ILE A 354 4.87 14.20 -9.03
N TYR A 355 5.71 13.28 -8.55
CA TYR A 355 5.98 13.10 -7.12
C TYR A 355 7.30 13.72 -6.66
N LYS A 356 8.11 14.24 -7.60
CA LYS A 356 9.41 14.84 -7.30
C LYS A 356 9.26 16.09 -6.43
N GLU A 357 8.12 16.73 -6.53
CA GLU A 357 7.69 17.94 -5.85
C GLU A 357 7.41 17.69 -4.37
N ARG A 358 6.92 16.49 -4.00
CA ARG A 358 6.69 16.10 -2.59
C ARG A 358 7.96 16.30 -1.76
N ARG A 359 9.10 15.91 -2.32
CA ARG A 359 10.40 16.05 -1.64
C ARG A 359 10.74 17.51 -1.37
N ILE A 360 10.43 18.41 -2.30
CA ILE A 360 10.65 19.86 -2.11
C ILE A 360 9.80 20.35 -0.95
N PHE A 361 8.51 20.01 -0.93
CA PHE A 361 7.61 20.46 0.13
C PHE A 361 7.98 19.91 1.51
N ASN A 362 8.45 18.66 1.59
CA ASN A 362 8.89 18.06 2.85
C ASN A 362 10.17 18.69 3.43
N PHE A 363 10.99 19.37 2.61
CA PHE A 363 12.14 20.14 3.10
C PHE A 363 11.77 21.54 3.60
N LEU A 364 10.55 22.01 3.33
CA LEU A 364 10.08 23.32 3.75
C LEU A 364 9.36 23.21 5.09
N THR A 365 9.61 24.19 5.95
CA THR A 365 8.83 24.40 7.18
C THR A 365 7.42 24.85 6.84
N LYS A 366 6.48 24.66 7.78
CA LYS A 366 5.10 25.15 7.63
C LYS A 366 5.05 26.65 7.30
N ASP A 367 5.90 27.46 7.93
CA ASP A 367 5.95 28.90 7.68
C ASP A 367 6.45 29.22 6.26
N GLN A 368 7.41 28.45 5.74
CA GLN A 368 7.88 28.58 4.36
C GLN A 368 6.80 28.18 3.35
N LEU A 369 6.07 27.10 3.60
CA LEU A 369 4.94 26.67 2.75
C LEU A 369 3.83 27.72 2.76
N LYS A 370 3.55 28.30 3.93
CA LYS A 370 2.57 29.38 4.07
C LYS A 370 2.98 30.64 3.32
N GLN A 371 4.25 31.07 3.46
CA GLN A 371 4.76 32.21 2.69
C GLN A 371 4.64 31.96 1.18
N MET A 372 4.96 30.75 0.73
CA MET A 372 4.82 30.38 -0.68
C MET A 372 3.37 30.49 -1.16
N ALA A 373 2.39 30.09 -0.34
CA ALA A 373 0.98 30.23 -0.66
C ALA A 373 0.51 31.70 -0.73
N GLU A 374 1.03 32.55 0.16
CA GLU A 374 0.74 33.99 0.20
C GLU A 374 1.34 34.73 -1.00
N ASP A 375 2.55 34.34 -1.42
CA ASP A 375 3.23 34.89 -2.61
C ASP A 375 2.55 34.43 -3.92
N MET A 376 1.79 33.33 -3.87
CA MET A 376 1.01 32.80 -4.98
C MET A 376 -0.30 33.58 -5.16
N GLY A 377 -0.28 34.50 -6.13
CA GLY A 377 -1.46 35.24 -6.58
C GLY A 377 -2.57 34.37 -7.17
N ASN A 378 -3.64 35.02 -7.63
CA ASN A 378 -4.68 34.33 -8.39
C ASN A 378 -4.15 33.95 -9.79
N ILE A 379 -4.73 32.88 -10.36
CA ILE A 379 -4.42 32.45 -11.72
C ILE A 379 -5.32 33.18 -12.73
N GLU A 380 -4.77 33.47 -13.91
CA GLU A 380 -5.51 34.01 -15.05
C GLU A 380 -5.38 33.09 -16.25
N ARG A 381 -6.51 32.73 -16.87
CA ARG A 381 -6.52 31.81 -18.00
C ARG A 381 -5.89 32.46 -19.23
N ILE A 382 -4.90 31.79 -19.82
CA ILE A 382 -4.30 32.19 -21.10
C ILE A 382 -5.04 31.48 -22.24
N THR A 383 -5.10 30.15 -22.18
CA THR A 383 -5.73 29.31 -23.20
C THR A 383 -6.20 27.99 -22.59
N GLY A 384 -7.01 27.23 -23.32
CA GLY A 384 -7.38 25.88 -22.90
C GLY A 384 -8.66 25.37 -23.56
N ASN A 385 -8.83 24.06 -23.51
CA ASN A 385 -10.01 23.32 -23.94
C ASN A 385 -10.53 22.45 -22.77
N GLU A 386 -11.34 21.44 -23.06
CA GLU A 386 -11.91 20.54 -22.04
C GLU A 386 -10.89 19.58 -21.41
N HIS A 387 -9.72 19.41 -22.03
CA HIS A 387 -8.69 18.46 -21.60
C HIS A 387 -7.47 19.13 -20.98
N ARG A 388 -7.13 20.35 -21.40
CA ARG A 388 -5.96 21.08 -20.94
C ARG A 388 -6.24 22.56 -20.85
N ALA A 389 -5.62 23.22 -19.89
CA ALA A 389 -5.70 24.66 -19.76
C ALA A 389 -4.38 25.22 -19.22
N GLU A 390 -3.97 26.34 -19.79
CA GLU A 390 -2.77 27.07 -19.43
C GLU A 390 -3.18 28.37 -18.75
N TYR A 391 -2.57 28.64 -17.60
CA TYR A 391 -2.81 29.84 -16.81
C TYR A 391 -1.50 30.54 -16.54
N ARG A 392 -1.58 31.85 -16.26
CA ARG A 392 -0.48 32.64 -15.72
C ARG A 392 -0.74 33.04 -14.27
N ILE A 393 0.33 33.15 -13.50
CA ILE A 393 0.35 33.69 -12.14
C ILE A 393 1.27 34.91 -12.17
N MET A 394 0.74 36.07 -11.79
CA MET A 394 1.54 37.28 -11.65
C MET A 394 2.12 37.32 -10.24
N GLN A 395 3.45 37.31 -10.12
CA GLN A 395 4.16 37.45 -8.85
C GLN A 395 5.05 38.68 -8.87
N LYS A 396 5.11 39.40 -7.75
CA LYS A 396 6.12 40.44 -7.54
C LYS A 396 7.40 39.81 -7.05
N TYR A 397 8.43 39.84 -7.89
CA TYR A 397 9.77 39.41 -7.51
C TYR A 397 10.69 40.62 -7.47
N LYS A 398 11.02 41.07 -6.25
CA LYS A 398 11.67 42.37 -5.99
C LYS A 398 10.79 43.51 -6.53
N ASP A 399 11.28 44.27 -7.50
CA ASP A 399 10.60 45.42 -8.13
C ASP A 399 10.03 45.10 -9.52
N LYS A 400 9.94 43.82 -9.90
CA LYS A 400 9.43 43.38 -11.20
C LYS A 400 8.27 42.43 -11.03
N GLU A 401 7.24 42.61 -11.84
CA GLU A 401 6.19 41.61 -12.01
C GLU A 401 6.68 40.54 -12.99
N VAL A 402 6.68 39.29 -12.54
CA VAL A 402 7.06 38.11 -13.32
C VAL A 402 5.82 37.25 -13.49
N ALA A 403 5.54 36.86 -14.73
CA ALA A 403 4.48 35.91 -15.05
C ALA A 403 5.05 34.49 -15.04
N PHE A 404 4.56 33.66 -14.13
CA PHE A 404 4.80 32.22 -14.13
C PHE A 404 3.65 31.52 -14.85
N HIS A 405 3.93 30.44 -15.57
CA HIS A 405 2.92 29.69 -16.29
C HIS A 405 2.65 28.38 -15.54
N ILE A 406 1.38 28.01 -15.46
CA ILE A 406 0.97 26.74 -14.87
C ILE A 406 -0.01 26.03 -15.79
N ASN A 407 0.25 24.74 -16.00
CA ASN A 407 -0.57 23.92 -16.88
C ASN A 407 -1.41 22.94 -16.07
N PHE A 408 -2.69 22.86 -16.45
CA PHE A 408 -3.65 21.91 -15.91
C PHE A 408 -4.10 20.91 -16.96
N ALA A 409 -4.31 19.67 -16.54
CA ALA A 409 -4.92 18.61 -17.33
C ALA A 409 -6.19 18.12 -16.65
N ASN A 410 -7.25 17.89 -17.44
CA ASN A 410 -8.45 17.20 -16.98
C ASN A 410 -8.24 15.69 -17.11
N ILE A 411 -8.21 14.99 -15.98
CA ILE A 411 -8.08 13.54 -15.91
C ILE A 411 -9.35 13.02 -15.24
N ASP A 412 -10.16 12.28 -16.00
CA ASP A 412 -11.41 11.68 -15.53
C ASP A 412 -12.35 12.66 -14.82
N GLY A 413 -12.46 13.89 -15.32
CA GLY A 413 -13.32 14.94 -14.77
C GLY A 413 -12.70 15.75 -13.64
N GLU A 414 -11.41 15.54 -13.32
CA GLU A 414 -10.66 16.29 -12.31
C GLU A 414 -9.50 17.06 -12.95
N TRP A 415 -9.43 18.36 -12.68
CA TRP A 415 -8.34 19.22 -13.11
C TRP A 415 -7.16 19.11 -12.16
N ARG A 416 -5.99 18.78 -12.71
CA ARG A 416 -4.75 18.56 -11.96
C ARG A 416 -3.60 19.34 -12.59
N MET A 417 -2.68 19.83 -11.78
CA MET A 417 -1.46 20.52 -12.21
C MET A 417 -0.47 19.51 -12.78
N TYR A 418 0.13 19.77 -13.94
CA TYR A 418 1.14 18.86 -14.50
C TYR A 418 2.45 19.53 -14.91
N GLU A 419 2.53 20.85 -14.86
CA GLU A 419 3.76 21.61 -15.14
C GLU A 419 3.66 22.97 -14.43
N PHE A 420 4.71 23.33 -13.70
CA PHE A 420 4.87 24.58 -12.95
C PHE A 420 6.20 25.24 -13.30
#